data_AF-A0A1V4UK02-F1
#
_entry.id   AF-A0A1V4UK02-F1
#
_cell.length_a   1.000
_cell.length_b   1.000
_cell.length_c   1.000
_cell.angle_alpha   90.00
_cell.angle_beta   90.00
_cell.angle_gamma   90.00
#
_symmetry.space_group_name_H-M   'P 1'
#
loop_
_entity.id
_entity.type
_entity.pdbx_description
1 polymer ?
#
loop_
_entity_poly.entity_id
_entity_poly.type
_entity_poly.pdbx_seq_one_letter_code
_entity_poly.pdbx_strand_id
1 'polypeptide(L)'
;MTDHPESKHQRKGREDLHETADRWLRARRALPAADQPHAERLAEMIRVHATDRLVAIGDPLEVAVFSLLIELVKEQTAGESPRSAGITMQGKQEKLGR
;
A
#
# COMPACT_ATOMS: atom_id res chain seq x y z
N MET A 1 -28.34 31.82 -30.25
CA MET A 1 -27.06 31.69 -29.52
C MET A 1 -27.40 31.10 -28.16
N THR A 2 -27.26 29.80 -28.02
CA THR A 2 -27.52 29.05 -26.78
C THR A 2 -26.37 29.29 -25.81
N ASP A 3 -26.64 30.10 -24.79
CA ASP A 3 -25.85 30.18 -23.57
C ASP A 3 -25.79 28.78 -22.95
N HIS A 4 -24.65 28.10 -23.11
CA HIS A 4 -24.35 26.91 -22.34
C HIS A 4 -23.79 27.40 -20.99
N PRO A 5 -24.46 27.14 -19.86
CA PRO A 5 -23.82 27.37 -18.57
C PRO A 5 -22.69 26.34 -18.44
N GLU A 6 -21.46 26.80 -18.66
CA GLU A 6 -20.26 26.05 -18.33
C GLU A 6 -20.41 25.54 -16.89
N SER A 7 -20.51 24.22 -16.78
CA SER A 7 -20.69 23.53 -15.52
C SER A 7 -19.58 23.92 -14.55
N LYS A 8 -19.94 24.70 -13.52
CA LYS A 8 -19.08 25.08 -12.38
C LYS A 8 -18.76 23.88 -11.47
N HIS A 9 -18.36 22.74 -12.03
CA HIS A 9 -17.83 21.61 -11.28
C HIS A 9 -16.30 21.63 -11.19
N GLN A 10 -15.63 22.58 -11.82
CA GLN A 10 -14.21 22.85 -11.61
C GLN A 10 -14.01 23.69 -10.34
N ARG A 11 -13.87 23.01 -9.19
CA ARG A 11 -13.10 23.40 -7.99
C ARG A 11 -13.46 22.46 -6.82
N LYS A 12 -13.27 21.16 -6.99
CA LYS A 12 -12.89 20.32 -5.85
C LYS A 12 -11.42 20.00 -6.07
N GLY A 13 -10.58 20.64 -5.25
CA GLY A 13 -9.12 20.56 -5.38
C GLY A 13 -8.69 19.10 -5.43
N ARG A 14 -7.56 18.84 -6.10
CA ARG A 14 -6.89 17.55 -6.04
C ARG A 14 -6.69 17.21 -4.56
N GLU A 15 -7.52 16.31 -4.02
CA GLU A 15 -7.25 15.76 -2.69
C GLU A 15 -5.89 15.07 -2.81
N ASP A 16 -4.92 15.42 -1.97
CA ASP A 16 -3.64 14.70 -1.97
C ASP A 16 -3.76 13.40 -1.16
N LEU A 17 -2.70 12.59 -1.16
CA LEU A 17 -2.69 11.32 -0.44
C LEU A 17 -2.78 11.55 1.09
N HIS A 18 -2.33 12.69 1.60
CA HIS A 18 -2.46 13.03 3.01
C HIS A 18 -3.92 13.26 3.38
N GLU A 19 -4.66 14.05 2.60
CA GLU A 19 -6.09 14.28 2.79
C GLU A 19 -6.89 12.98 2.69
N THR A 20 -6.53 12.11 1.75
CA THR A 20 -7.15 10.78 1.60
C THR A 20 -6.91 9.91 2.84
N ALA A 21 -5.67 9.82 3.31
CA ALA A 21 -5.32 9.07 4.52
C ALA A 21 -6.06 9.63 5.77
N ASP A 22 -6.14 10.94 5.91
CA ASP A 22 -6.84 11.59 7.03
C ASP A 22 -8.35 11.35 6.99
N ARG A 23 -8.95 11.29 5.79
CA ARG A 23 -10.35 10.89 5.61
C ARG A 23 -10.56 9.44 6.08
N TRP A 24 -9.66 8.53 5.73
CA TRP A 24 -9.75 7.12 6.14
C TRP A 24 -9.57 6.96 7.65
N LEU A 25 -8.64 7.69 8.28
CA LEU A 25 -8.49 7.70 9.73
C LEU A 25 -9.70 8.26 10.48
N ARG A 26 -10.45 9.19 9.87
CA ARG A 26 -11.73 9.63 10.42
C ARG A 26 -12.79 8.55 10.29
N ALA A 27 -12.86 7.88 9.13
CA ALA A 27 -13.79 6.79 8.87
C ALA A 27 -13.56 5.57 9.77
N ARG A 28 -12.32 5.31 10.21
CA ARG A 28 -12.01 4.20 11.15
C ARG A 28 -12.88 4.20 12.39
N ARG A 29 -13.31 5.37 12.87
CA ARG A 29 -14.11 5.52 14.09
C ARG A 29 -15.49 4.87 13.97
N ALA A 30 -15.96 4.62 12.75
CA ALA A 30 -17.21 3.91 12.48
C ALA A 30 -17.02 2.39 12.36
N LEU A 31 -15.79 1.88 12.38
CA LEU A 31 -15.49 0.45 12.27
C LEU A 31 -15.53 -0.23 13.65
N PRO A 32 -15.80 -1.56 13.70
CA PRO A 32 -15.62 -2.38 14.89
C PRO A 32 -14.19 -2.22 15.45
N ALA A 33 -14.04 -2.31 16.77
CA ALA A 33 -12.75 -2.12 17.44
C ALA A 33 -11.65 -3.08 16.92
N ALA A 34 -12.03 -4.28 16.48
CA ALA A 34 -11.11 -5.25 15.88
C ALA A 34 -10.54 -4.77 14.53
N ASP A 35 -11.29 -3.96 13.78
CA ASP A 35 -10.92 -3.52 12.43
C ASP A 35 -10.21 -2.17 12.41
N GLN A 36 -10.27 -1.41 13.52
CA GLN A 36 -9.64 -0.09 13.62
C GLN A 36 -8.11 -0.12 13.42
N PRO A 37 -7.35 -1.07 14.02
CA PRO A 37 -5.92 -1.16 13.77
C PRO A 37 -5.58 -1.46 12.31
N HIS A 38 -6.43 -2.23 11.61
CA HIS A 38 -6.25 -2.49 10.18
C HIS A 38 -6.45 -1.22 9.36
N ALA A 39 -7.50 -0.46 9.63
CA ALA A 39 -7.74 0.81 8.94
C ALA A 39 -6.64 1.86 9.19
N GLU A 40 -6.06 1.87 10.40
CA GLU A 40 -4.89 2.70 10.71
C GLU A 40 -3.67 2.31 9.87
N ARG A 41 -3.38 1.00 9.79
CA ARG A 41 -2.26 0.49 9.00
C ARG A 41 -2.39 0.86 7.52
N LEU A 42 -3.58 0.72 6.94
CA LEU A 42 -3.81 1.07 5.52
C LEU A 42 -3.58 2.58 5.27
N ALA A 43 -4.01 3.44 6.19
CA ALA A 43 -3.79 4.89 6.07
C ALA A 43 -2.30 5.26 6.20
N GLU A 44 -1.54 4.56 7.04
CA GLU A 44 -0.08 4.73 7.14
C GLU A 44 0.63 4.32 5.85
N MET A 45 0.27 3.18 5.26
CA MET A 45 0.90 2.68 4.02
C MET A 45 0.76 3.68 2.87
N ILE A 46 -0.38 4.37 2.76
CA ILE A 46 -0.60 5.38 1.73
C ILE A 46 0.24 6.64 1.98
N ARG A 47 0.42 7.04 3.25
CA ARG A 47 1.23 8.22 3.60
C ARG A 47 2.69 8.08 3.21
N VAL A 48 3.23 6.86 3.21
CA VAL A 48 4.61 6.58 2.74
C VAL A 48 4.80 7.04 1.28
N HIS A 49 3.75 6.97 0.47
CA HIS A 49 3.79 7.36 -0.95
C HIS A 49 3.28 8.77 -1.22
N ALA A 50 2.92 9.56 -0.21
CA ALA A 50 2.40 10.91 -0.42
C ALA A 50 3.42 11.86 -1.08
N THR A 51 4.71 11.51 -1.04
CA THR A 51 5.79 12.23 -1.75
C THR A 51 6.07 11.71 -3.16
N ASP A 52 5.60 10.51 -3.50
CA ASP A 52 5.81 9.89 -4.81
C ASP A 52 4.79 10.46 -5.80
N ARG A 53 5.30 11.23 -6.76
CA ARG A 53 4.46 11.85 -7.77
C ARG A 53 4.09 10.83 -8.85
N LEU A 54 2.97 10.12 -8.66
CA LEU A 54 2.28 9.36 -9.70
C LEU A 54 1.52 10.31 -10.64
N VAL A 55 2.26 11.19 -11.33
CA VAL A 55 1.71 12.29 -12.17
C VAL A 55 0.81 11.80 -13.31
N ALA A 56 0.92 10.53 -13.67
CA ALA A 56 0.12 9.91 -14.72
C ALA A 56 -1.33 9.62 -14.30
N ILE A 57 -1.62 9.54 -13.00
CA ILE A 57 -2.95 9.24 -12.47
C ILE A 57 -3.58 10.54 -11.96
N GLY A 58 -4.73 10.89 -12.53
CA GLY A 58 -5.43 12.15 -12.23
C GLY A 58 -6.36 12.08 -11.03
N ASP A 59 -6.81 10.89 -10.65
CA ASP A 59 -7.76 10.67 -9.55
C ASP A 59 -7.04 10.34 -8.23
N PRO A 60 -7.23 11.15 -7.17
CA PRO A 60 -6.60 10.93 -5.86
C PRO A 60 -6.85 9.57 -5.22
N LEU A 61 -8.06 9.02 -5.39
CA LEU A 61 -8.41 7.73 -4.82
C LEU A 61 -7.70 6.61 -5.59
N GLU A 62 -7.62 6.70 -6.91
CA GLU A 62 -6.84 5.79 -7.74
C GLU A 62 -5.36 5.79 -7.35
N VAL A 63 -4.75 6.96 -7.11
CA VAL A 63 -3.36 7.04 -6.63
C VAL A 63 -3.22 6.35 -5.25
N ALA A 64 -4.11 6.65 -4.31
CA ALA A 64 -4.07 6.09 -2.97
C ALA A 64 -4.22 4.56 -2.98
N VAL A 65 -5.16 4.02 -3.76
CA VAL A 65 -5.38 2.58 -3.89
C VAL A 65 -4.18 1.92 -4.57
N PHE A 66 -3.62 2.52 -5.62
CA PHE A 66 -2.46 1.97 -6.32
C PHE A 66 -1.23 1.91 -5.41
N SER A 67 -0.94 2.99 -4.67
CA SER A 67 0.12 3.02 -3.66
C SER A 67 -0.08 1.96 -2.57
N LEU A 68 -1.31 1.79 -2.08
CA LEU A 68 -1.63 0.77 -1.08
C LEU A 68 -1.37 -0.65 -1.61
N LEU A 69 -1.78 -0.94 -2.86
CA LEU A 69 -1.57 -2.25 -3.48
C LEU A 69 -0.08 -2.57 -3.63
N ILE A 70 0.76 -1.59 -3.98
CA ILE A 70 2.22 -1.76 -4.03
C ILE A 70 2.76 -2.18 -2.67
N GLU A 71 2.37 -1.48 -1.60
CA GLU A 71 2.85 -1.80 -0.25
C GLU A 71 2.37 -3.18 0.23
N LEU A 72 1.13 -3.56 -0.07
CA LEU A 72 0.62 -4.90 0.26
C LEU A 72 1.37 -6.00 -0.50
N VAL A 73 1.75 -5.78 -1.76
CA VAL A 73 2.61 -6.73 -2.51
C VAL A 73 3.99 -6.81 -1.87
N LYS A 74 4.59 -5.67 -1.50
CA LYS A 74 5.89 -5.64 -0.81
C LYS A 74 5.86 -6.39 0.51
N GLU A 75 4.85 -6.20 1.35
CA GLU A 75 4.71 -6.90 2.63
C GLU A 75 4.63 -8.42 2.44
N GLN A 76 3.88 -8.90 1.44
CA GLN A 76 3.81 -10.33 1.11
C GLN A 76 5.17 -10.88 0.66
N THR A 77 5.89 -10.15 -0.21
CA THR A 77 7.23 -10.56 -0.67
C THR A 77 8.31 -10.48 0.41
N ALA A 78 8.19 -9.57 1.38
CA ALA A 78 9.13 -9.45 2.49
C ALA A 78 8.99 -10.60 3.51
N GLY A 79 7.79 -11.18 3.63
CA GLY A 79 7.55 -12.42 4.38
C GLY A 79 8.15 -13.67 3.72
N GLU A 80 8.36 -13.62 2.40
CA GLU A 80 9.01 -14.65 1.58
C GLU A 80 10.55 -14.55 1.67
N SER A 81 11.08 -14.54 2.89
CA SER A 81 12.53 -14.75 3.07
C SER A 81 12.85 -16.21 2.71
N PRO A 82 13.93 -16.50 1.93
CA PRO A 82 14.21 -17.84 1.40
C PRO A 82 14.63 -18.80 2.53
N ARG A 83 13.68 -19.32 3.30
CA ARG A 83 13.88 -20.41 4.25
C ARG A 83 13.67 -21.78 3.61
N SER A 84 14.22 -21.96 2.42
CA SER A 84 14.30 -23.25 1.74
C SER A 84 15.58 -23.36 0.90
N ALA A 85 16.70 -22.86 1.41
CA ALA A 85 18.00 -23.47 1.13
C ALA A 85 18.22 -24.53 2.20
N GLY A 86 17.76 -25.75 1.90
CA GLY A 86 17.86 -26.90 2.80
C GLY A 86 19.29 -27.11 3.27
N ILE A 87 19.46 -27.03 4.59
CA ILE A 87 20.54 -27.70 5.30
C ILE A 87 20.32 -29.20 5.08
N THR A 88 21.10 -29.83 4.20
CA THR A 88 21.38 -31.27 4.26
C THR A 88 22.75 -31.51 3.64
N MET A 89 23.73 -31.79 4.47
CA MET A 89 24.75 -32.84 4.27
C MET A 89 25.47 -33.02 5.61
N GLN A 90 24.89 -33.87 6.46
CA GLN A 90 25.61 -34.49 7.58
C GLN A 90 25.70 -35.98 7.25
N GLY A 91 26.92 -36.50 7.10
CA GLY A 91 27.12 -37.95 7.03
C GLY A 91 28.30 -38.44 6.21
N LYS A 92 29.42 -38.62 6.90
CA LYS A 92 30.20 -39.87 6.89
C LYS A 92 31.05 -40.19 5.65
N GLN A 93 32.37 -39.98 5.78
CA GLN A 93 33.35 -41.04 5.51
C GLN A 93 34.53 -40.92 6.48
N GLU A 94 34.59 -41.85 7.41
CA GLU A 94 35.75 -42.16 8.23
C GLU A 94 36.45 -43.37 7.57
N LYS A 95 37.78 -43.27 7.40
CA LYS A 95 38.76 -44.35 7.12
C LYS A 95 38.59 -45.20 5.84
N LEU A 96 39.64 -45.21 5.01
CA LEU A 96 40.63 -46.32 4.95
C LEU A 96 41.53 -46.15 3.71
N GLY A 97 42.86 -46.16 3.87
CA GLY A 97 43.74 -46.53 2.74
C GLY A 97 45.14 -45.93 2.70
N ARG A 98 46.02 -46.46 3.56
CA ARG A 98 47.49 -46.63 3.40
C ARG A 98 48.38 -45.40 3.28
#